data_AF-H3DIH6-F1
#
_entry.id   AF-H3DIH6-F1
#
_cell.length_a   1.000
_cell.length_b   1.000
_cell.length_c   1.000
_cell.angle_alpha   90.00
_cell.angle_beta   90.00
_cell.angle_gamma   90.00
#
_symmetry.space_group_name_H-M   'P 1'
#
loop_
_entity.id
_entity.type
_entity.pdbx_description
1 polymer ?
#
loop_
_entity_poly.entity_id
_entity_poly.type
_entity_poly.pdbx_seq_one_letter_code
_entity_poly.pdbx_strand_id
1 'polypeptide(L)'
;MAKDPLAQAGLYFDEVSGLQILDPDVRQKSLELKEECKVFIEDFGQFQKITGQQIQMLDEIAKDVEREKKKAIGAKFLLNSMQRQREAKTQQLQALIAEKKMELERLCTEYEALHKIEMEGNDFINQFMQK
;
A
#
# COMPACT_ATOMS: atom_id res chain seq x y z
N MET A 1 -55.27 43.06 -37.58
CA MET A 1 -55.95 42.45 -36.41
C MET A 1 -55.88 43.46 -35.28
N ALA A 2 -57.03 43.90 -34.76
CA ALA A 2 -57.09 44.95 -33.75
C ALA A 2 -56.36 44.48 -32.49
N LYS A 3 -55.43 45.29 -31.96
CA LYS A 3 -54.78 45.02 -30.68
C LYS A 3 -55.86 45.06 -29.60
N ASP A 4 -55.93 44.02 -28.78
CA ASP A 4 -56.87 43.95 -27.67
C ASP A 4 -56.66 45.15 -26.73
N PRO A 5 -57.68 46.02 -26.52
CA PRO A 5 -57.57 47.19 -25.66
C PRO A 5 -57.26 46.83 -24.20
N LEU A 6 -57.60 45.62 -23.75
CA LEU A 6 -57.25 45.13 -22.40
C LEU A 6 -55.75 44.84 -22.31
N ALA A 7 -55.18 44.20 -23.32
CA ALA A 7 -53.74 43.93 -23.39
C ALA A 7 -52.90 45.23 -23.45
N GLN A 8 -53.42 46.31 -24.05
CA GLN A 8 -52.80 47.64 -24.01
C GLN A 8 -52.82 48.28 -22.62
N ALA A 9 -53.79 47.93 -21.77
CA ALA A 9 -53.86 48.36 -20.37
C ALA A 9 -53.07 47.43 -19.43
N GLY A 10 -52.39 46.41 -19.96
CA GLY A 10 -51.68 45.39 -19.17
C GLY A 10 -52.61 44.40 -18.46
N LEU A 11 -53.86 44.28 -18.93
CA LEU A 11 -54.87 43.38 -18.40
C LEU A 11 -55.11 42.24 -19.39
N TYR A 12 -54.89 41.02 -18.95
CA TYR A 12 -55.03 39.80 -19.72
C TYR A 12 -56.19 38.99 -19.15
N PHE A 13 -57.03 38.42 -20.00
CA PHE A 13 -58.17 37.61 -19.55
C PHE A 13 -57.82 36.13 -19.61
N ASP A 14 -58.04 35.42 -18.50
CA ASP A 14 -57.88 33.98 -18.39
C ASP A 14 -59.27 33.35 -18.16
N GLU A 15 -59.65 32.37 -19.00
CA GLU A 15 -60.98 31.75 -18.98
C GLU A 15 -61.30 31.06 -17.65
N VAL A 16 -60.27 30.69 -16.86
CA VAL A 16 -60.42 29.99 -15.58
C VAL A 16 -60.41 30.96 -14.39
N SER A 17 -59.71 32.09 -14.50
CA SER A 17 -59.42 32.98 -13.36
C SER A 17 -59.93 34.42 -13.52
N GLY A 18 -60.50 34.76 -14.67
CA GLY A 18 -60.94 36.12 -15.00
C GLY A 18 -59.80 37.06 -15.38
N LEU A 19 -59.91 38.33 -14.98
CA LEU A 19 -58.97 39.40 -15.36
C LEU A 19 -57.67 39.31 -14.55
N GLN A 20 -56.54 39.17 -15.24
CA GLN A 20 -55.19 39.07 -14.68
C GLN A 20 -54.29 40.21 -15.17
N ILE A 21 -53.29 40.57 -14.36
CA ILE A 21 -52.30 41.61 -14.70
C ILE A 21 -51.05 41.02 -15.37
N LEU A 22 -50.85 39.70 -15.22
CA LEU A 22 -49.73 38.97 -15.80
C LEU A 22 -50.20 38.20 -17.03
N ASP A 23 -49.44 38.28 -18.10
CA ASP A 23 -49.67 37.51 -19.33
C ASP A 23 -49.72 36.00 -18.99
N PRO A 24 -50.74 35.25 -19.46
CA PRO A 24 -50.90 33.82 -19.18
C PRO A 24 -49.69 32.98 -19.59
N ASP A 25 -49.05 33.28 -20.73
CA ASP A 25 -47.88 32.56 -21.21
C ASP A 25 -46.67 32.82 -20.30
N VAL A 26 -46.53 34.06 -19.81
CA VAL A 26 -45.46 34.43 -18.87
C VAL A 26 -45.69 33.78 -17.52
N ARG A 27 -46.94 33.69 -17.05
CA ARG A 27 -47.32 32.98 -15.81
C ARG A 27 -46.98 31.50 -15.90
N GLN A 28 -47.39 30.84 -16.98
CA GLN A 28 -47.17 29.41 -17.18
C GLN A 28 -45.67 29.09 -17.23
N LYS A 29 -44.90 29.82 -18.05
CA LYS A 29 -43.43 29.66 -18.12
C LYS A 29 -42.75 29.93 -16.77
N SER A 30 -43.25 30.87 -15.98
CA SER A 30 -42.72 31.14 -14.64
C SER A 30 -43.00 30.00 -13.65
N LEU A 31 -44.15 29.32 -13.78
CA LEU A 31 -44.49 28.14 -12.98
C LEU A 31 -43.67 26.92 -13.39
N GLU A 32 -43.51 26.68 -14.69
CA GLU A 32 -42.65 25.63 -15.24
C GLU A 32 -41.20 25.82 -14.78
N LEU A 33 -40.65 27.03 -14.94
CA LEU A 33 -39.30 27.36 -14.45
C LEU A 33 -39.16 27.13 -12.95
N LYS A 34 -40.16 27.51 -12.15
CA LYS A 34 -40.14 27.28 -10.70
C LYS A 34 -40.07 25.80 -10.36
N GLU A 35 -40.79 24.95 -11.09
CA GLU A 35 -40.79 23.50 -10.83
C GLU A 35 -39.47 22.86 -11.29
N GLU A 36 -38.96 23.22 -12.46
CA GLU A 36 -37.63 22.79 -12.93
C GLU A 36 -36.52 23.20 -11.96
N CYS A 37 -36.57 24.43 -11.42
CA CYS A 37 -35.61 24.88 -10.42
C CYS A 37 -35.67 24.05 -9.13
N LYS A 38 -36.86 23.62 -8.70
CA LYS A 38 -36.96 22.74 -7.51
C LYS A 38 -36.32 21.38 -7.77
N VAL A 39 -36.63 20.76 -8.92
CA VAL A 39 -36.05 19.46 -9.30
C VAL A 39 -34.52 19.58 -9.38
N PHE A 40 -34.02 20.65 -10.01
CA PHE A 40 -32.59 20.91 -10.08
C PHE A 40 -31.94 21.04 -8.69
N ILE A 41 -32.56 21.76 -7.76
CA ILE A 41 -32.03 21.90 -6.39
C ILE A 41 -32.01 20.55 -5.68
N GLU A 42 -33.05 19.73 -5.86
CA GLU A 42 -33.12 18.39 -5.27
C GLU A 42 -32.04 17.46 -5.82
N ASP A 43 -31.92 17.38 -7.15
CA ASP A 43 -30.90 16.59 -7.84
C ASP A 43 -29.49 17.05 -7.46
N PHE A 44 -29.26 18.35 -7.39
CA PHE A 44 -27.98 18.92 -6.97
C PHE A 44 -27.67 18.57 -5.51
N GLY A 45 -28.68 18.59 -4.62
CA GLY A 45 -28.53 18.15 -3.24
C GLY A 45 -28.16 16.66 -3.13
N GLN A 46 -28.77 15.80 -3.94
CA GLN A 46 -28.40 14.38 -4.02
C GLN A 46 -26.98 14.19 -4.54
N PHE A 47 -26.58 14.93 -5.59
CA PHE A 47 -25.23 14.91 -6.13
C PHE A 47 -24.18 15.31 -5.08
N GLN A 48 -24.44 16.39 -4.33
CA GLN A 48 -23.55 16.82 -3.24
C GLN A 48 -23.41 15.75 -2.16
N LYS A 49 -24.51 15.08 -1.79
CA LYS A 49 -24.49 13.98 -0.81
C LYS A 49 -23.64 12.81 -1.29
N ILE A 50 -23.83 12.36 -2.53
CA ILE A 50 -23.06 11.24 -3.11
C ILE A 50 -21.58 11.61 -3.18
N THR A 51 -21.25 12.80 -3.68
CA THR A 51 -19.87 13.27 -3.79
C THR A 51 -19.21 13.35 -2.42
N GLY A 52 -19.92 13.85 -1.40
CA GLY A 52 -19.42 13.89 -0.02
C GLY A 52 -19.12 12.49 0.55
N GLN A 53 -20.01 11.52 0.30
CA GLN A 53 -19.78 10.12 0.69
C GLN A 53 -18.57 9.51 -0.03
N GLN A 54 -18.41 9.79 -1.32
CA GLN A 54 -17.25 9.31 -2.10
C GLN A 54 -15.93 9.90 -1.60
N ILE A 55 -15.89 11.20 -1.26
CA ILE A 55 -14.71 11.84 -0.67
C ILE A 55 -14.33 11.15 0.65
N GLN A 56 -15.30 10.89 1.52
CA GLN A 56 -15.05 10.19 2.79
C GLN A 56 -14.48 8.78 2.57
N MET A 57 -15.06 8.03 1.62
CA MET A 57 -14.59 6.69 1.28
C MET A 57 -13.17 6.70 0.72
N LEU A 58 -12.85 7.68 -0.13
CA LEU A 58 -11.50 7.86 -0.67
C LEU A 58 -10.48 8.19 0.43
N ASP A 59 -10.85 9.02 1.40
CA ASP A 59 -9.99 9.33 2.56
C ASP A 59 -9.72 8.09 3.43
N GLU A 60 -10.71 7.23 3.63
CA GLU A 60 -10.52 5.96 4.35
C GLU A 60 -9.59 5.01 3.59
N ILE A 61 -9.80 4.86 2.28
CA ILE A 61 -8.93 4.03 1.42
C ILE A 61 -7.49 4.58 1.45
N ALA A 62 -7.30 5.89 1.38
CA ALA A 62 -5.98 6.50 1.43
C ALA A 62 -5.25 6.19 2.76
N LYS A 63 -5.97 6.25 3.89
CA LYS A 63 -5.42 5.88 5.21
C LYS A 63 -5.04 4.40 5.27
N ASP A 64 -5.86 3.54 4.71
CA ASP A 64 -5.64 2.10 4.67
C ASP A 64 -4.42 1.73 3.82
N VAL A 65 -4.29 2.34 2.64
CA VAL A 65 -3.13 2.17 1.76
C VAL A 65 -1.84 2.58 2.46
N GLU A 66 -1.82 3.74 3.12
CA GLU A 66 -0.62 4.20 3.85
C GLU A 66 -0.28 3.30 5.05
N ARG A 67 -1.29 2.73 5.73
CA ARG A 67 -1.07 1.75 6.80
C ARG A 67 -0.41 0.49 6.25
N GLU A 68 -0.93 -0.09 5.18
CA GLU A 68 -0.38 -1.33 4.61
C GLU A 68 0.99 -1.10 3.98
N LYS A 69 1.22 0.05 3.34
CA LYS A 69 2.54 0.47 2.86
C LYS A 69 3.58 0.49 3.97
N LYS A 70 3.27 1.08 5.13
CA LYS A 70 4.17 1.10 6.30
C LYS A 70 4.48 -0.32 6.79
N LYS A 71 3.48 -1.19 6.88
CA LYS A 71 3.68 -2.61 7.27
C LYS A 71 4.58 -3.34 6.29
N ALA A 72 4.35 -3.18 4.98
CA ALA A 72 5.17 -3.81 3.94
C ALA A 72 6.63 -3.35 3.99
N ILE A 73 6.87 -2.05 4.18
CA ILE A 73 8.23 -1.50 4.37
C ILE A 73 8.88 -2.09 5.62
N GLY A 74 8.15 -2.15 6.74
CA GLY A 74 8.64 -2.74 7.99
C GLY A 74 9.02 -4.22 7.84
N ALA A 75 8.16 -5.01 7.23
CA ALA A 75 8.43 -6.43 6.95
C ALA A 75 9.65 -6.61 6.04
N LYS A 76 9.77 -5.79 4.98
CA LYS A 76 10.94 -5.80 4.09
C LYS A 76 12.22 -5.45 4.83
N PHE A 77 12.19 -4.46 5.73
CA PHE A 77 13.35 -4.08 6.52
C PHE A 77 13.80 -5.22 7.45
N LEU A 78 12.85 -5.87 8.14
CA LEU A 78 13.13 -7.02 8.99
C LEU A 78 13.73 -8.19 8.19
N LEU A 79 13.17 -8.50 7.01
CA LEU A 79 13.71 -9.56 6.17
C LEU A 79 15.16 -9.27 5.75
N ASN A 80 15.44 -8.04 5.33
CA ASN A 80 16.79 -7.62 4.95
C ASN A 80 17.77 -7.67 6.13
N SER A 81 17.33 -7.29 7.34
CA SER A 81 18.19 -7.35 8.53
C SER A 81 18.49 -8.80 8.93
N MET A 82 17.50 -9.69 8.87
CA MET A 82 17.68 -11.12 9.11
C MET A 82 18.64 -11.76 8.08
N GLN A 83 18.52 -11.38 6.81
CA GLN A 83 19.44 -11.85 5.77
C GLN A 83 20.89 -11.43 6.07
N ARG A 84 21.13 -10.16 6.40
CA ARG A 84 22.47 -9.68 6.80
C ARG A 84 23.02 -10.42 8.01
N GLN A 85 22.18 -10.65 9.02
CA GLN A 85 22.59 -11.40 10.21
C GLN A 85 22.96 -12.85 9.86
N ARG A 86 22.20 -13.49 8.96
CA ARG A 86 22.48 -14.84 8.49
C ARG A 86 23.79 -14.90 7.70
N GLU A 87 24.03 -13.96 6.81
CA GLU A 87 25.27 -13.85 6.03
C GLU A 87 26.48 -13.67 6.96
N ALA A 88 26.40 -12.75 7.92
CA ALA A 88 27.46 -12.53 8.91
C ALA A 88 27.76 -13.79 9.74
N LYS A 89 26.72 -14.48 10.24
CA LYS A 89 26.89 -15.76 10.96
C LYS A 89 27.53 -16.84 10.07
N THR A 90 27.15 -16.89 8.80
CA THR A 90 27.69 -17.87 7.85
C THR A 90 29.18 -17.62 7.62
N GLN A 91 29.58 -16.36 7.41
CA GLN A 91 31.00 -16.00 7.28
C GLN A 91 31.79 -16.34 8.54
N GLN A 92 31.25 -16.03 9.72
CA GLN A 92 31.88 -16.37 10.99
C GLN A 92 32.09 -17.89 11.16
N LEU A 93 31.08 -18.69 10.83
CA LEU A 93 31.18 -20.15 10.89
C LEU A 93 32.18 -20.69 9.87
N GLN A 94 32.22 -20.14 8.65
CA GLN A 94 33.21 -20.54 7.65
C GLN A 94 34.64 -20.25 8.10
N ALA A 95 34.88 -19.09 8.73
CA ALA A 95 36.18 -18.75 9.29
C ALA A 95 36.59 -19.75 10.40
N LEU A 96 35.66 -20.08 11.31
CA LEU A 96 35.91 -21.06 12.37
C LEU A 96 36.19 -22.47 11.82
N ILE A 97 35.45 -22.89 10.78
CA ILE A 97 35.70 -24.17 10.12
C ILE A 97 37.10 -24.19 9.48
N ALA A 98 37.51 -23.11 8.83
CA ALA A 98 38.84 -23.01 8.24
C ALA A 98 39.94 -23.08 9.31
N GLU A 99 39.78 -22.37 10.42
CA GLU A 99 40.70 -22.42 11.57
C GLU A 99 40.82 -23.85 12.12
N LYS A 100 39.70 -24.54 12.34
CA LYS A 100 39.71 -25.92 12.86
C LYS A 100 40.30 -26.93 11.89
N LYS A 101 40.12 -26.74 10.58
CA LYS A 101 40.78 -27.58 9.57
C LYS A 101 42.30 -27.40 9.59
N MET A 102 42.77 -26.16 9.69
CA MET A 102 44.20 -25.87 9.78
C MET A 102 44.81 -26.46 11.06
N GLU A 103 44.10 -26.37 12.18
CA GLU A 103 44.52 -26.98 13.45
C GLU A 103 44.61 -28.51 13.35
N LEU A 104 43.63 -29.14 12.69
CA LEU A 104 43.60 -30.57 12.43
C LEU A 104 44.81 -31.01 11.57
N GLU A 105 45.07 -30.32 10.46
CA GLU A 105 46.21 -30.62 9.57
C GLU A 105 47.55 -30.53 10.32
N ARG A 106 47.70 -29.52 11.18
CA ARG A 106 48.88 -29.38 12.05
C ARG A 106 49.04 -30.58 12.98
N LEU A 107 47.96 -30.98 13.65
CA LEU A 107 47.96 -32.12 14.58
C LEU A 107 48.25 -33.45 13.86
N CYS A 108 47.69 -33.66 12.66
CA CYS A 108 48.00 -34.84 11.85
C CYS A 108 49.49 -34.90 11.50
N THR A 109 50.08 -33.79 11.07
CA THR A 109 51.51 -33.71 10.76
C THR A 109 52.38 -34.00 12.00
N GLU A 110 52.00 -33.44 13.15
CA GLU A 110 52.70 -33.67 14.43
C GLU A 110 52.61 -35.13 14.88
N TYR A 111 51.43 -35.75 14.75
CA TYR A 111 51.21 -37.16 15.04
C TYR A 111 52.06 -38.08 14.16
N GLU A 112 52.08 -37.84 12.84
CA GLU A 112 52.88 -38.63 11.90
C GLU A 112 54.37 -38.56 12.23
N ALA A 113 54.87 -37.38 12.59
CA ALA A 113 56.26 -37.20 13.00
C ALA A 113 56.59 -37.98 14.29
N LEU A 114 55.75 -37.89 15.31
CA LEU A 114 55.92 -38.62 16.57
C LEU A 114 55.83 -40.13 16.38
N HIS A 115 54.87 -40.60 15.59
CA HIS A 115 54.70 -42.02 15.30
C HIS A 115 55.93 -42.60 14.58
N LYS A 116 56.52 -41.84 13.65
CA LYS A 116 57.77 -42.24 13.00
C LYS A 116 58.92 -42.39 14.01
N ILE A 117 59.08 -41.43 14.92
CA ILE A 117 60.10 -41.49 15.97
C ILE A 117 59.87 -42.70 16.89
N GLU A 118 58.62 -42.98 17.26
CA GLU A 118 58.25 -44.16 18.06
C GLU A 118 58.62 -45.46 17.36
N MET A 119 58.30 -45.59 16.07
CA MET A 119 58.66 -46.77 15.27
C MET A 119 60.18 -46.96 15.21
N GLU A 120 60.93 -45.91 14.90
CA GLU A 120 62.40 -45.94 14.87
C GLU A 120 62.99 -46.33 16.24
N GLY A 121 62.41 -45.82 17.33
CA GLY A 121 62.80 -46.18 18.70
C GLY A 121 62.52 -47.64 19.04
N ASN A 122 61.35 -48.17 18.67
CA ASN A 122 61.00 -49.58 18.87
C ASN A 122 61.90 -50.52 18.05
N ASP A 123 62.21 -50.17 16.80
CA ASP A 123 63.13 -50.93 15.97
C ASP A 123 64.52 -50.98 16.59
N PHE A 124 65.01 -49.86 17.14
CA PHE A 124 66.28 -49.80 17.85
C PHE A 124 66.30 -50.74 19.09
N ILE A 125 65.24 -50.70 19.91
CA ILE A 125 65.12 -51.57 21.09
C ILE A 125 65.10 -53.05 20.67
N ASN A 126 64.32 -53.40 19.65
CA ASN A 126 64.24 -54.77 19.14
C ASN A 126 65.58 -55.28 18.64
N GLN A 127 66.35 -54.45 17.92
CA GLN A 127 67.70 -54.80 17.49
C GLN A 127 68.66 -54.99 18.67
N PHE A 128 68.53 -54.18 19.71
CA PHE A 128 69.37 -54.30 20.91
C PHE A 128 69.07 -55.59 21.70
N MET A 129 67.79 -55.97 21.81
CA MET A 129 67.36 -57.19 22.52
C MET A 129 67.70 -58.50 21.79
N GLN A 130 68.05 -58.46 20.50
CA GLN A 130 68.45 -59.62 19.71
C GLN A 130 69.96 -59.92 19.74
N LYS A 131 70.77 -59.07 20.39
CA LYS A 131 72.18 -59.32 20.67
C LYS A 131 72.38 -59.77 22.12
#